data_AF-A0A6L7LL70-F1
#
_entry.id   AF-A0A6L7LL70-F1
#
_cell.length_a   1.000
_cell.length_b   1.000
_cell.length_c   1.000
_cell.angle_alpha   90.00
_cell.angle_beta   90.00
_cell.angle_gamma   90.00
#
_symmetry.space_group_name_H-M   'P 1'
#
loop_
_entity.id
_entity.type
_entity.pdbx_description
1 polymer ?
#
loop_
_entity_poly.entity_id
_entity_poly.type
_entity_poly.pdbx_seq_one_letter_code
_entity_poly.pdbx_strand_id
1 'polypeptide(L)'
;MNSSGYWLGIDLGTSGVKALLMGADQETVASSHAELEVSRPKPGWSEQDPGHWWKAVKETLDELASAHGQEIAQVRGIGLSGQMHGATLLDASDRVLRPCILWNDGRSEAECSTLDARADFSGIGGNLVMPGFTAPKLEWVRHHEPDVFERVAKVLLPKDYVRLCLAGEHLSDMSDSAGTLWMDVGGRCWSSELLDATGLSKGHMPGLVEGSDPAGRLRLELADRWGMAAPPVIAGGGGDNATSAAGVGAVSPGSGFVSLGTSGVLFVATDGFAPNTDAAVHAFCHAVPGTWHQMGVILSATDTLNWLGRATGRKPADLVAGIDPAQPAGEPLTFLPYLSGERTPHNDAGVRGVLAGMSQATEVDDLVRAAMEGVAYAFVDCVEALRSAGTVPDLVHAIGGGARSLSWVQMIANACGLPLSIPAAGESGAAFGAARLGMAASEGGDPQDVCAPVCIESTIDPDPRMADYHAENLARYRALYAGTRAVMSGPVMPQRSN
;
A
#
# COMPACT_ATOMS: atom_id res chain seq x y z
N MET A 1 -29.95 -2.53 -13.17
CA MET A 1 -29.10 -1.60 -13.94
C MET A 1 -29.13 -2.06 -15.40
N ASN A 2 -29.10 -1.15 -16.38
CA ASN A 2 -29.01 -1.55 -17.79
C ASN A 2 -27.72 -2.37 -17.99
N SER A 3 -27.83 -3.55 -18.60
CA SER A 3 -26.76 -4.55 -18.77
C SER A 3 -25.68 -4.16 -19.81
N SER A 4 -25.37 -2.87 -19.98
CA SER A 4 -24.47 -2.39 -21.05
C SER A 4 -23.61 -1.22 -20.58
N GLY A 5 -22.58 -1.49 -19.78
CA GLY A 5 -21.59 -0.50 -19.38
C GLY A 5 -20.28 -1.16 -18.99
N TYR A 6 -19.18 -0.43 -19.19
CA TYR A 6 -17.84 -0.86 -18.78
C TYR A 6 -17.14 0.24 -17.98
N TRP A 7 -16.23 -0.17 -17.12
CA TRP A 7 -15.43 0.71 -16.29
C TRP A 7 -13.97 0.30 -16.32
N LEU A 8 -13.11 1.30 -16.28
CA LEU A 8 -11.68 1.11 -16.35
C LEU A 8 -11.05 1.44 -15.00
N GLY A 9 -10.22 0.54 -14.50
CA GLY A 9 -9.34 0.81 -13.37
C GLY A 9 -7.90 0.88 -13.84
N ILE A 10 -7.20 1.96 -13.50
CA ILE A 10 -5.77 2.13 -13.82
C ILE A 10 -5.01 2.14 -12.50
N ASP A 11 -4.10 1.20 -12.31
CA ASP A 11 -3.23 1.10 -11.15
C ASP A 11 -1.78 1.38 -11.51
N LEU A 12 -1.26 2.50 -11.02
CA LEU A 12 0.13 2.91 -11.17
C LEU A 12 0.96 2.37 -10.00
N GLY A 13 1.44 1.14 -10.13
CA GLY A 13 2.40 0.56 -9.19
C GLY A 13 3.83 1.05 -9.40
N THR A 14 4.73 0.68 -8.51
CA THR A 14 6.16 1.03 -8.63
C THR A 14 6.86 0.33 -9.80
N SER A 15 6.51 -0.92 -10.09
CA SER A 15 7.16 -1.74 -11.14
C SER A 15 6.38 -1.78 -12.45
N GLY A 16 5.23 -1.13 -12.54
CA GLY A 16 4.42 -1.13 -13.74
C GLY A 16 3.05 -0.51 -13.57
N VAL A 17 2.38 -0.31 -14.70
CA VAL A 17 0.98 0.11 -14.77
C VAL A 17 0.13 -1.09 -15.13
N LYS A 18 -0.98 -1.30 -14.42
CA LYS A 18 -2.01 -2.28 -14.79
C LYS A 18 -3.29 -1.53 -15.13
N ALA A 19 -3.86 -1.80 -16.30
CA ALA A 19 -5.21 -1.38 -16.63
C ALA A 19 -6.15 -2.59 -16.60
N LEU A 20 -7.35 -2.42 -16.03
CA LEU A 20 -8.36 -3.46 -15.90
C LEU A 20 -9.70 -2.93 -16.41
N LEU A 21 -10.33 -3.70 -17.29
CA LEU A 21 -11.66 -3.43 -17.83
C LEU A 21 -12.69 -4.31 -17.10
N MET A 22 -13.71 -3.67 -16.54
CA MET A 22 -14.74 -4.28 -15.70
C MET A 22 -16.12 -4.12 -16.34
N GLY A 23 -16.92 -5.18 -16.36
CA GLY A 23 -18.32 -5.16 -16.81
C GLY A 23 -19.30 -4.65 -15.75
N ALA A 24 -20.59 -4.55 -16.11
CA ALA A 24 -21.65 -4.07 -15.21
C ALA A 24 -21.92 -4.98 -14.00
N ASP A 25 -21.64 -6.26 -14.16
CA ASP A 25 -21.76 -7.25 -13.08
C ASP A 25 -20.46 -7.34 -12.26
N GLN A 26 -19.55 -6.37 -12.43
CA GLN A 26 -18.21 -6.30 -11.83
C GLN A 26 -17.29 -7.46 -12.18
N GLU A 27 -17.58 -8.21 -13.24
CA GLU A 27 -16.65 -9.20 -13.78
C GLU A 27 -15.46 -8.53 -14.47
N THR A 28 -14.26 -9.10 -14.31
CA THR A 28 -13.08 -8.65 -15.06
C THR A 28 -13.16 -9.17 -16.49
N VAL A 29 -13.26 -8.26 -17.45
CA VAL A 29 -13.37 -8.56 -18.88
C VAL A 29 -11.98 -8.74 -19.50
N ALA A 30 -11.07 -7.84 -19.17
CA ALA A 30 -9.72 -7.82 -19.71
C ALA A 30 -8.77 -7.05 -18.79
N SER A 31 -7.47 -7.30 -18.93
CA SER A 31 -6.43 -6.47 -18.31
C SER A 31 -5.18 -6.43 -19.15
N SER A 32 -4.45 -5.33 -19.11
CA SER A 32 -3.15 -5.15 -19.73
C SER A 32 -2.13 -4.64 -18.71
N HIS A 33 -0.85 -4.80 -19.03
CA HIS A 33 0.24 -4.43 -18.15
C HIS A 33 1.43 -3.85 -18.93
N ALA A 34 2.02 -2.77 -18.41
CA ALA A 34 3.25 -2.20 -18.93
C ALA A 34 4.26 -2.05 -17.78
N GLU A 35 5.50 -2.49 -18.01
CA GLU A 35 6.57 -2.45 -17.01
C GLU A 35 7.11 -1.03 -16.80
N LEU A 36 7.56 -0.75 -15.58
CA LEU A 36 8.26 0.49 -15.21
C LEU A 36 9.58 0.16 -14.51
N GLU A 37 10.59 0.96 -14.81
CA GLU A 37 11.88 0.89 -14.14
C GLU A 37 11.99 1.93 -13.04
N VAL A 38 12.79 1.63 -12.02
CA VAL A 38 13.14 2.56 -10.94
C VAL A 38 14.61 2.93 -11.06
N SER A 39 14.90 4.23 -11.15
CA SER A 39 16.26 4.74 -11.10
C SER A 39 16.76 4.82 -9.66
N ARG A 40 18.02 4.44 -9.43
CA ARG A 40 18.69 4.52 -8.12
C ARG A 40 20.03 5.25 -8.25
N PRO A 41 20.03 6.59 -8.41
CA PRO A 41 21.26 7.34 -8.70
C PRO A 41 22.30 7.29 -7.58
N LYS A 42 21.85 7.09 -6.33
CA LYS A 42 22.69 6.97 -5.13
C LYS A 42 22.12 5.88 -4.20
N PRO A 43 22.91 5.33 -3.27
CA PRO A 43 22.40 4.45 -2.23
C PRO A 43 21.23 5.10 -1.46
N GLY A 44 20.16 4.33 -1.25
CA GLY A 44 18.93 4.80 -0.59
C GLY A 44 18.01 5.66 -1.47
N TRP A 45 18.42 6.03 -2.69
CA TRP A 45 17.59 6.81 -3.59
C TRP A 45 16.72 5.90 -4.48
N SER A 46 15.53 6.40 -4.82
CA SER A 46 14.52 5.72 -5.62
C SER A 46 13.67 6.75 -6.38
N GLU A 47 13.84 6.80 -7.70
CA GLU A 47 13.25 7.82 -8.55
C GLU A 47 12.61 7.25 -9.81
N GLN A 48 11.59 7.95 -10.31
CA GLN A 48 10.99 7.70 -11.62
C GLN A 48 10.73 8.99 -12.39
N ASP A 49 10.90 8.95 -13.70
CA ASP A 49 10.42 10.01 -14.59
C ASP A 49 8.89 9.86 -14.77
N PRO A 50 8.07 10.85 -14.37
CA PRO A 50 6.63 10.81 -14.56
C PRO A 50 6.19 10.62 -16.03
N GLY A 51 7.02 11.02 -17.00
CA GLY A 51 6.79 10.75 -18.41
C GLY A 51 6.72 9.26 -18.77
N HIS A 52 7.44 8.41 -18.03
CA HIS A 52 7.37 6.96 -18.20
C HIS A 52 6.03 6.38 -17.73
N TRP A 53 5.45 6.91 -16.65
CA TRP A 53 4.12 6.50 -16.20
C TRP A 53 3.07 6.82 -17.27
N TRP A 54 3.10 8.03 -17.82
CA TRP A 54 2.15 8.41 -18.86
C TRP A 54 2.32 7.57 -20.14
N LYS A 55 3.55 7.23 -20.49
CA LYS A 55 3.83 6.29 -21.59
C LYS A 55 3.20 4.92 -21.33
N ALA A 56 3.45 4.34 -20.16
CA ALA A 56 2.91 3.04 -19.77
C ALA A 56 1.38 3.02 -19.71
N VAL A 57 0.73 4.07 -19.19
CA VAL A 57 -0.74 4.21 -19.23
C VAL A 57 -1.25 4.15 -20.66
N LYS A 58 -0.66 4.93 -21.58
CA LYS A 58 -1.07 4.88 -22.99
C LYS A 58 -0.89 3.50 -23.61
N GLU A 59 0.23 2.83 -23.33
CA GLU A 59 0.49 1.48 -23.85
C GLU A 59 -0.56 0.48 -23.37
N THR A 60 -0.88 0.47 -22.08
CA THR A 60 -1.93 -0.41 -21.52
C THR A 60 -3.31 -0.15 -22.14
N LEU A 61 -3.66 1.11 -22.39
CA LEU A 61 -4.96 1.46 -22.98
C LEU A 61 -5.01 1.28 -24.49
N ASP A 62 -3.91 1.49 -25.20
CA ASP A 62 -3.80 1.15 -26.62
C ASP A 62 -3.97 -0.37 -26.83
N GLU A 63 -3.40 -1.19 -25.95
CA GLU A 63 -3.57 -2.65 -25.97
C GLU A 63 -5.03 -3.05 -25.76
N LEU A 64 -5.69 -2.51 -24.72
CA LEU A 64 -7.10 -2.78 -24.45
C LEU A 64 -8.01 -2.29 -25.57
N ALA A 65 -7.76 -1.09 -26.13
CA ALA A 65 -8.55 -0.56 -27.24
C ALA A 65 -8.42 -1.41 -28.52
N SER A 66 -7.22 -1.95 -28.76
CA SER A 66 -6.96 -2.84 -29.90
C SER A 66 -7.67 -4.21 -29.75
N ALA A 67 -7.63 -4.79 -28.55
CA ALA A 67 -8.17 -6.13 -28.29
C ALA A 67 -9.67 -6.15 -27.94
N HIS A 68 -10.19 -5.09 -27.31
CA HIS A 68 -11.53 -4.99 -26.73
C HIS A 68 -12.23 -3.66 -27.10
N GLY A 69 -12.11 -3.27 -28.37
CA GLY A 69 -12.58 -1.95 -28.84
C GLY A 69 -14.08 -1.72 -28.66
N GLN A 70 -14.93 -2.76 -28.70
CA GLN A 70 -16.38 -2.61 -28.51
C GLN A 70 -16.75 -2.27 -27.06
N GLU A 71 -16.03 -2.88 -26.11
CA GLU A 71 -16.19 -2.66 -24.69
C GLU A 71 -15.57 -1.33 -24.27
N ILE A 72 -14.37 -1.01 -24.79
CA ILE A 72 -13.70 0.28 -24.58
C ILE A 72 -14.57 1.44 -25.09
N ALA A 73 -15.22 1.28 -26.25
CA ALA A 73 -16.13 2.29 -26.78
C ALA A 73 -17.29 2.66 -25.82
N GLN A 74 -17.63 1.74 -24.91
CA GLN A 74 -18.73 1.85 -23.95
C GLN A 74 -18.28 2.14 -22.52
N VAL A 75 -17.00 2.50 -22.31
CA VAL A 75 -16.49 2.88 -20.98
C VAL A 75 -17.18 4.16 -20.50
N ARG A 76 -17.77 4.09 -19.31
CA ARG A 76 -18.53 5.21 -18.70
C ARG A 76 -17.74 5.93 -17.62
N GLY A 77 -16.89 5.20 -16.91
CA GLY A 77 -16.08 5.72 -15.81
C GLY A 77 -14.69 5.13 -15.79
N ILE A 78 -13.73 5.93 -15.33
CA ILE A 78 -12.35 5.55 -15.07
C ILE A 78 -12.05 5.83 -13.59
N GLY A 79 -11.49 4.88 -12.87
CA GLY A 79 -10.87 5.15 -11.58
C GLY A 79 -9.36 4.95 -11.62
N LEU A 80 -8.69 5.65 -10.71
CA LEU A 80 -7.24 5.68 -10.61
C LEU A 80 -6.79 5.12 -9.25
N SER A 81 -5.78 4.28 -9.30
CA SER A 81 -4.99 3.82 -8.16
C SER A 81 -3.53 4.18 -8.40
N GLY A 82 -2.76 4.44 -7.35
CA GLY A 82 -1.32 4.55 -7.51
C GLY A 82 -0.54 4.35 -6.23
N GLN A 83 0.74 4.06 -6.42
CA GLN A 83 1.74 4.04 -5.37
C GLN A 83 1.71 5.38 -4.60
N MET A 84 1.62 5.29 -3.27
CA MET A 84 1.45 6.45 -2.42
C MET A 84 2.75 7.26 -2.27
N HIS A 85 2.64 8.43 -1.62
CA HIS A 85 3.75 9.23 -1.07
C HIS A 85 4.74 9.88 -2.05
N GLY A 86 4.71 9.54 -3.34
CA GLY A 86 5.65 10.06 -4.33
C GLY A 86 5.60 11.59 -4.47
N ALA A 87 6.75 12.27 -4.52
CA ALA A 87 6.81 13.73 -4.66
C ALA A 87 7.08 14.14 -6.12
N THR A 88 6.01 14.44 -6.88
CA THR A 88 6.12 14.97 -8.25
C THR A 88 6.02 16.48 -8.23
N LEU A 89 7.12 17.17 -8.57
CA LEU A 89 7.22 18.63 -8.48
C LEU A 89 7.02 19.28 -9.84
N LEU A 90 6.04 20.16 -9.95
CA LEU A 90 5.69 20.86 -11.18
C LEU A 90 5.91 22.37 -11.05
N ASP A 91 6.34 23.01 -12.14
CA ASP A 91 6.33 24.46 -12.27
C ASP A 91 4.97 25.02 -12.68
N ALA A 92 4.87 26.35 -12.80
CA ALA A 92 3.63 27.04 -13.15
C ALA A 92 3.09 26.71 -14.57
N SER A 93 3.85 25.98 -15.39
CA SER A 93 3.45 25.48 -16.71
C SER A 93 3.24 23.96 -16.71
N ASP A 94 3.05 23.35 -15.54
CA ASP A 94 2.89 21.90 -15.35
C ASP A 94 4.08 21.06 -15.83
N ARG A 95 5.27 21.66 -15.92
CA ARG A 95 6.48 20.92 -16.31
C ARG A 95 7.11 20.28 -15.08
N VAL A 96 7.46 19.00 -15.21
CA VAL A 96 8.20 18.26 -14.20
C VAL A 96 9.57 18.92 -13.98
N LEU A 97 9.85 19.29 -12.73
CA LEU A 97 11.09 19.97 -12.34
C LEU A 97 12.27 19.03 -12.13
N ARG A 98 11.98 17.80 -11.71
CA ARG A 98 12.94 16.72 -11.43
C ARG A 98 12.21 15.37 -11.37
N PRO A 99 12.91 14.21 -11.52
CA PRO A 99 12.29 12.89 -11.35
C PRO A 99 11.53 12.78 -10.02
N CYS A 100 10.37 12.12 -9.99
CA CYS A 100 9.62 11.95 -8.74
C CYS A 100 10.44 11.19 -7.69
N ILE A 101 10.44 11.65 -6.44
CA ILE A 101 11.02 10.92 -5.30
C ILE A 101 9.98 9.95 -4.75
N LEU A 102 10.22 8.65 -4.90
CA LEU A 102 9.26 7.60 -4.57
C LEU A 102 9.14 7.32 -3.07
N TRP A 103 8.16 6.49 -2.68
CA TRP A 103 7.89 6.13 -1.28
C TRP A 103 9.01 5.33 -0.60
N ASN A 104 9.80 4.58 -1.38
CA ASN A 104 10.92 3.76 -0.92
C ASN A 104 12.26 4.50 -1.06
N ASP A 105 12.23 5.83 -1.05
CA ASP A 105 13.41 6.69 -1.02
C ASP A 105 13.71 7.13 0.42
N GLY A 106 14.96 6.96 0.85
CA GLY A 106 15.44 7.27 2.19
C GLY A 106 16.23 8.58 2.31
N ARG A 107 16.32 9.40 1.25
CA ARG A 107 17.25 10.55 1.21
C ARG A 107 16.94 11.64 2.24
N SER A 108 15.69 11.73 2.68
CA SER A 108 15.16 12.74 3.58
C SER A 108 15.18 12.32 5.06
N GLU A 109 15.94 11.27 5.41
CA GLU A 109 16.04 10.77 6.78
C GLU A 109 16.52 11.87 7.76
N ALA A 110 17.51 12.67 7.35
CA ALA A 110 18.04 13.74 8.18
C ALA A 110 17.00 14.84 8.45
N GLU A 111 16.11 15.10 7.50
CA GLU A 111 15.04 16.09 7.61
C GLU A 111 13.87 15.63 8.51
N CYS A 112 13.68 14.32 8.69
CA CYS A 112 12.52 13.79 9.42
C CYS A 112 12.48 14.29 10.87
N SER A 113 13.58 14.13 11.62
CA SER A 113 13.65 14.59 13.02
C SER A 113 13.44 16.10 13.18
N THR A 114 13.91 16.87 12.21
CA THR A 114 13.74 18.32 12.22
C THR A 114 12.30 18.71 11.92
N LEU A 115 11.66 18.02 10.98
CA LEU A 115 10.28 18.29 10.60
C LEU A 115 9.31 17.86 11.69
N ASP A 116 9.52 16.69 12.29
CA ASP A 116 8.70 16.15 13.41
C ASP A 116 8.61 17.13 14.59
N ALA A 117 9.66 17.92 14.84
CA ALA A 117 9.68 18.93 15.90
C ALA A 117 8.95 20.25 15.56
N ARG A 118 8.50 20.47 14.31
CA ARG A 118 7.94 21.76 13.86
C ARG A 118 6.42 21.86 13.94
N ALA A 119 5.70 20.75 13.88
CA ALA A 119 4.25 20.70 13.89
C ALA A 119 3.75 19.33 14.35
N ASP A 120 2.46 19.21 14.68
CA ASP A 120 1.87 17.96 15.15
C ASP A 120 1.54 16.99 13.99
N PHE A 121 2.57 16.47 13.32
CA PHE A 121 2.40 15.49 12.24
C PHE A 121 1.76 14.18 12.70
N SER A 122 2.04 13.77 13.95
CA SER A 122 1.50 12.54 14.51
C SER A 122 0.01 12.65 14.84
N GLY A 123 -0.42 13.75 15.44
CA GLY A 123 -1.83 14.00 15.78
C GLY A 123 -2.67 14.43 14.57
N ILE A 124 -2.23 15.44 13.82
CA ILE A 124 -3.00 16.01 12.69
C ILE A 124 -2.86 15.13 11.45
N GLY A 125 -1.62 14.72 11.13
CA GLY A 125 -1.30 13.89 9.98
C GLY A 125 -1.48 12.39 10.22
N GLY A 126 -1.68 11.97 11.47
CA GLY A 126 -1.98 10.59 11.87
C GLY A 126 -0.82 9.61 11.79
N ASN A 127 0.41 10.09 11.51
CA ASN A 127 1.54 9.26 11.14
C ASN A 127 2.86 9.85 11.63
N LEU A 128 3.82 8.98 11.94
CA LEU A 128 5.20 9.38 12.20
C LEU A 128 5.82 10.00 10.95
N VAL A 129 6.69 10.98 11.13
CA VAL A 129 7.47 11.57 10.04
C VAL A 129 8.55 10.59 9.59
N MET A 130 8.40 10.05 8.38
CA MET A 130 9.33 9.07 7.79
C MET A 130 9.79 9.55 6.41
N PRO A 131 11.03 9.21 5.98
CA PRO A 131 11.62 9.77 4.75
C PRO A 131 10.81 9.43 3.49
N GLY A 132 10.10 8.30 3.52
CA GLY A 132 9.24 7.84 2.44
C GLY A 132 8.01 8.71 2.20
N PHE A 133 7.61 9.58 3.12
CA PHE A 133 6.45 10.46 2.99
C PHE A 133 6.80 11.74 2.20
N THR A 134 5.78 12.42 1.70
CA THR A 134 5.98 13.57 0.79
C THR A 134 6.60 14.77 1.49
N ALA A 135 6.13 15.16 2.68
CA ALA A 135 6.60 16.35 3.38
C ALA A 135 8.12 16.37 3.66
N PRO A 136 8.75 15.32 4.20
CA PRO A 136 10.21 15.28 4.40
C PRO A 136 11.01 15.43 3.11
N LYS A 137 10.50 14.92 1.99
CA LYS A 137 11.18 15.03 0.69
C LYS A 137 11.23 16.48 0.22
N LEU A 138 10.19 17.27 0.47
CA LEU A 138 10.20 18.68 0.08
C LEU A 138 11.07 19.53 1.01
N GLU A 139 11.17 19.17 2.28
CA GLU A 139 12.19 19.76 3.17
C GLU A 139 13.61 19.45 2.65
N TRP A 140 13.84 18.20 2.19
CA TRP A 140 15.13 17.83 1.59
C TRP A 140 15.40 18.65 0.31
N VAL A 141 14.43 18.78 -0.59
CA VAL A 141 14.55 19.59 -1.83
C VAL A 141 14.81 21.06 -1.48
N ARG A 142 14.13 21.60 -0.47
CA ARG A 142 14.35 22.99 -0.01
C ARG A 142 15.79 23.25 0.42
N HIS A 143 16.45 22.27 1.04
CA HIS A 143 17.84 22.40 1.48
C HIS A 143 18.87 22.07 0.41
N HIS A 144 18.61 21.05 -0.42
CA HIS A 144 19.62 20.48 -1.33
C HIS A 144 19.46 20.96 -2.78
N GLU A 145 18.27 21.38 -3.17
CA GLU A 145 17.91 21.82 -4.52
C GLU A 145 17.03 23.10 -4.44
N PRO A 146 17.51 24.20 -3.82
CA PRO A 146 16.70 25.40 -3.56
C PRO A 146 16.13 26.03 -4.84
N ASP A 147 16.91 26.04 -5.93
CA ASP A 147 16.45 26.54 -7.25
C ASP A 147 15.27 25.74 -7.81
N VAL A 148 15.17 24.45 -7.45
CA VAL A 148 14.01 23.61 -7.79
C VAL A 148 12.84 24.00 -6.89
N PHE A 149 13.07 24.08 -5.57
CA PHE A 149 12.03 24.39 -4.59
C PHE A 149 11.33 25.72 -4.90
N GLU A 150 12.09 26.77 -5.23
CA GLU A 150 11.55 28.10 -5.56
C GLU A 150 10.63 28.10 -6.79
N ARG A 151 10.78 27.12 -7.68
CA ARG A 151 9.96 26.99 -8.91
C ARG A 151 8.73 26.12 -8.72
N VAL A 152 8.57 25.44 -7.58
CA VAL A 152 7.43 24.56 -7.32
C VAL A 152 6.15 25.39 -7.31
N ALA A 153 5.25 25.11 -8.26
CA ALA A 153 3.90 25.66 -8.29
C ALA A 153 2.85 24.61 -7.88
N LYS A 154 3.14 23.33 -8.10
CA LYS A 154 2.26 22.22 -7.71
C LYS A 154 3.08 21.01 -7.27
N VAL A 155 2.59 20.32 -6.24
CA VAL A 155 3.10 19.04 -5.78
C VAL A 155 2.02 18.00 -5.98
N LEU A 156 2.27 16.98 -6.79
CA LEU A 156 1.32 15.91 -7.08
C LEU A 156 1.88 14.56 -6.66
N LEU A 157 1.00 13.68 -6.20
CA LEU A 157 1.32 12.26 -6.04
C LEU A 157 1.35 11.59 -7.44
N PRO A 158 1.97 10.40 -7.59
CA PRO A 158 2.13 9.76 -8.90
C PRO A 158 0.82 9.56 -9.66
N LYS A 159 -0.23 9.10 -8.98
CA LYS A 159 -1.58 8.96 -9.52
C LYS A 159 -2.15 10.30 -9.99
N ASP A 160 -1.94 11.37 -9.24
CA ASP A 160 -2.46 12.70 -9.55
C ASP A 160 -1.76 13.32 -10.77
N TYR A 161 -0.49 12.99 -11.00
CA TYR A 161 0.18 13.35 -12.26
C TYR A 161 -0.46 12.63 -13.46
N VAL A 162 -0.82 11.35 -13.32
CA VAL A 162 -1.57 10.63 -14.37
C VAL A 162 -2.95 11.25 -14.58
N ARG A 163 -3.66 11.67 -13.51
CA ARG A 163 -4.89 12.46 -13.63
C ARG A 163 -4.65 13.75 -14.43
N LEU A 164 -3.61 14.50 -14.12
CA LEU A 164 -3.28 15.73 -14.85
C LEU A 164 -3.11 15.46 -16.35
N CYS A 165 -2.47 14.35 -16.72
CA CYS A 165 -2.37 13.94 -18.13
C CYS A 165 -3.74 13.56 -18.74
N LEU A 166 -4.59 12.83 -18.01
CA LEU A 166 -5.89 12.34 -18.48
C LEU A 166 -6.98 13.42 -18.57
N ALA A 167 -7.02 14.34 -17.60
CA ALA A 167 -8.11 15.31 -17.40
C ALA A 167 -7.64 16.77 -17.52
N GLY A 168 -6.39 17.08 -17.15
CA GLY A 168 -5.91 18.46 -17.05
C GLY A 168 -6.24 19.19 -15.76
N GLU A 169 -6.60 18.46 -14.70
CA GLU A 169 -6.99 19.01 -13.42
C GLU A 169 -5.99 18.63 -12.32
N HIS A 170 -5.68 19.56 -11.41
CA HIS A 170 -4.89 19.30 -10.21
C HIS A 170 -5.81 18.85 -9.06
N LEU A 171 -6.19 17.58 -9.06
CA LEU A 171 -7.00 16.98 -8.00
C LEU A 171 -6.33 15.73 -7.42
N SER A 172 -6.47 15.55 -6.11
CA SER A 172 -6.07 14.35 -5.38
C SER A 172 -7.21 13.88 -4.49
N ASP A 173 -7.26 12.59 -4.20
CA ASP A 173 -8.26 12.05 -3.30
C ASP A 173 -7.78 12.09 -1.84
N MET A 174 -8.74 11.95 -0.93
CA MET A 174 -8.49 11.95 0.51
C MET A 174 -7.50 10.87 0.96
N SER A 175 -7.54 9.66 0.41
CA SER A 175 -6.72 8.54 0.89
C SER A 175 -5.25 8.71 0.51
N ASP A 176 -4.98 9.09 -0.74
CA ASP A 176 -3.60 9.29 -1.21
C ASP A 176 -2.99 10.56 -0.57
N SER A 177 -3.77 11.64 -0.49
CA SER A 177 -3.35 12.90 0.15
C SER A 177 -3.05 12.76 1.64
N ALA A 178 -3.72 11.87 2.37
CA ALA A 178 -3.40 11.57 3.76
C ALA A 178 -1.97 11.01 3.92
N GLY A 179 -1.42 10.39 2.87
CA GLY A 179 -0.02 9.92 2.82
C GLY A 179 1.03 11.01 2.59
N THR A 180 0.65 12.28 2.49
CA THR A 180 1.61 13.38 2.25
C THR A 180 2.24 13.95 3.51
N LEU A 181 1.60 13.76 4.66
CA LEU A 181 1.83 14.51 5.92
C LEU A 181 1.49 16.01 5.85
N TRP A 182 0.64 16.45 4.93
CA TRP A 182 0.14 17.84 4.90
C TRP A 182 -1.37 17.99 5.17
N MET A 183 -2.06 16.87 5.30
CA MET A 183 -3.50 16.82 5.50
C MET A 183 -3.83 16.75 6.99
N ASP A 184 -4.84 17.51 7.42
CA ASP A 184 -5.61 17.16 8.61
C ASP A 184 -6.48 15.96 8.24
N VAL A 185 -6.03 14.78 8.66
CA VAL A 185 -6.65 13.51 8.27
C VAL A 185 -8.03 13.37 8.88
N GLY A 186 -8.22 13.82 10.13
CA GLY A 186 -9.54 13.81 10.79
C GLY A 186 -10.50 14.82 10.18
N GLY A 187 -10.02 16.03 9.88
CA GLY A 187 -10.79 17.10 9.24
C GLY A 187 -10.99 16.93 7.72
N ARG A 188 -10.32 15.96 7.11
CA ARG A 188 -10.34 15.65 5.67
C ARG A 188 -10.05 16.86 4.78
N CYS A 189 -9.08 17.68 5.18
CA CYS A 189 -8.67 18.86 4.42
C CYS A 189 -7.19 19.17 4.60
N TRP A 190 -6.63 20.03 3.73
CA TRP A 190 -5.25 20.48 3.89
C TRP A 190 -5.06 21.27 5.20
N SER A 191 -4.03 20.89 5.97
CA SER A 191 -3.62 21.60 7.18
C SER A 191 -2.63 22.71 6.83
N SER A 192 -2.99 23.95 7.16
CA SER A 192 -2.07 25.08 7.02
C SER A 192 -0.84 24.92 7.92
N GLU A 193 -1.02 24.40 9.14
CA GLU A 193 0.08 24.18 10.09
C GLU A 193 1.14 23.22 9.53
N LEU A 194 0.70 22.06 9.01
CA LEU A 194 1.62 21.07 8.47
C LEU A 194 2.30 21.55 7.18
N LEU A 195 1.59 22.30 6.33
CA LEU A 195 2.16 22.91 5.13
C LEU A 195 3.22 23.96 5.47
N ASP A 196 2.90 24.87 6.40
CA ASP A 196 3.80 25.95 6.83
C ASP A 196 5.11 25.40 7.42
N ALA A 197 5.08 24.23 8.08
CA ALA A 197 6.27 23.54 8.60
C ALA A 197 7.29 23.14 7.52
N THR A 198 6.84 23.03 6.26
CA THR A 198 7.67 22.76 5.07
C THR A 198 7.87 23.99 4.17
N GLY A 199 7.38 25.17 4.57
CA GLY A 199 7.46 26.39 3.77
C GLY A 199 6.54 26.39 2.55
N LEU A 200 5.47 25.59 2.57
CA LEU A 200 4.49 25.49 1.49
C LEU A 200 3.13 26.03 1.97
N SER A 201 2.19 26.10 1.04
CA SER A 201 0.83 26.59 1.29
C SER A 201 -0.17 25.81 0.46
N LYS A 202 -1.47 25.98 0.75
CA LYS A 202 -2.56 25.31 0.00
C LYS A 202 -2.50 25.57 -1.51
N GLY A 203 -1.93 26.72 -1.93
CA GLY A 203 -1.74 27.04 -3.35
C GLY A 203 -0.82 26.07 -4.09
N HIS A 204 0.10 25.41 -3.37
CA HIS A 204 1.02 24.42 -3.92
C HIS A 204 0.42 23.01 -4.00
N MET A 205 -0.75 22.79 -3.41
CA MET A 205 -1.41 21.48 -3.34
C MET A 205 -2.51 21.35 -4.42
N PRO A 206 -2.89 20.12 -4.81
CA PRO A 206 -4.08 19.91 -5.62
C PRO A 206 -5.35 20.17 -4.80
N GLY A 207 -6.48 20.36 -5.48
CA GLY A 207 -7.78 20.28 -4.81
C GLY A 207 -8.03 18.87 -4.28
N LEU A 208 -8.81 18.77 -3.20
CA LEU A 208 -9.18 17.49 -2.60
C LEU A 208 -10.59 17.07 -3.04
N VAL A 209 -10.77 15.79 -3.26
CA VAL A 209 -12.05 15.16 -3.64
C VAL A 209 -12.18 13.80 -2.97
N GLU A 210 -13.40 13.29 -2.82
CA GLU A 210 -13.60 11.91 -2.37
C GLU A 210 -13.19 10.92 -3.47
N GLY A 211 -12.69 9.76 -3.07
CA GLY A 211 -12.20 8.77 -4.03
C GLY A 211 -13.29 8.23 -4.96
N SER A 212 -14.53 8.16 -4.47
CA SER A 212 -15.71 7.73 -5.24
C SER A 212 -16.43 8.85 -5.99
N ASP A 213 -16.05 10.11 -5.81
CA ASP A 213 -16.76 11.24 -6.42
C ASP A 213 -16.27 11.53 -7.84
N PRO A 214 -17.11 12.11 -8.72
CA PRO A 214 -16.68 12.64 -10.00
C PRO A 214 -15.59 13.71 -9.83
N ALA A 215 -14.45 13.50 -10.48
CA ALA A 215 -13.27 14.35 -10.42
C ALA A 215 -12.71 14.62 -11.83
N GLY A 216 -13.61 15.14 -12.67
CA GLY A 216 -13.31 15.49 -14.06
C GLY A 216 -13.81 14.48 -15.08
N ARG A 217 -13.44 14.72 -16.34
CA ARG A 217 -13.67 13.83 -17.46
C ARG A 217 -12.37 13.61 -18.23
N LEU A 218 -12.28 12.48 -18.92
CA LEU A 218 -11.20 12.25 -19.86
C LEU A 218 -11.18 13.38 -20.90
N ARG A 219 -9.99 13.82 -21.31
CA ARG A 219 -9.88 14.78 -22.41
C ARG A 219 -10.38 14.18 -23.72
N LEU A 220 -10.99 15.00 -24.56
CA LEU A 220 -11.63 14.56 -25.80
C LEU A 220 -10.64 13.87 -26.75
N GLU A 221 -9.44 14.41 -26.91
CA GLU A 221 -8.43 13.83 -27.78
C GLU A 221 -7.95 12.43 -27.34
N LEU A 222 -8.07 12.12 -26.05
CA LEU A 222 -7.75 10.79 -25.51
C LEU A 222 -8.92 9.83 -25.67
N ALA A 223 -10.15 10.30 -25.50
CA ALA A 223 -11.35 9.53 -25.83
C ALA A 223 -11.33 9.11 -27.30
N ASP A 224 -11.00 10.04 -28.21
CA ASP A 224 -10.85 9.78 -29.64
C ASP A 224 -9.74 8.76 -29.94
N ARG A 225 -8.58 8.86 -29.27
CA ARG A 225 -7.45 7.92 -29.43
C ARG A 225 -7.86 6.48 -29.16
N TRP A 226 -8.63 6.25 -28.09
CA TRP A 226 -9.01 4.90 -27.66
C TRP A 226 -10.39 4.47 -28.20
N GLY A 227 -11.04 5.29 -29.03
CA GLY A 227 -12.32 4.96 -29.64
C GLY A 227 -13.51 4.98 -28.66
N MET A 228 -13.41 5.73 -27.57
CA MET A 228 -14.49 5.90 -26.59
C MET A 228 -15.62 6.76 -27.18
N ALA A 229 -16.88 6.31 -27.05
CA ALA A 229 -18.02 7.01 -27.66
C ALA A 229 -18.28 8.41 -27.07
N ALA A 230 -17.87 8.62 -25.81
CA ALA A 230 -17.87 9.90 -25.13
C ALA A 230 -16.75 9.91 -24.10
N PRO A 231 -16.26 11.09 -23.67
CA PRO A 231 -15.24 11.14 -22.63
C PRO A 231 -15.80 10.68 -21.28
N PRO A 232 -15.32 9.55 -20.71
CA PRO A 232 -15.82 9.00 -19.45
C PRO A 232 -15.55 9.93 -18.28
N VAL A 233 -16.33 9.77 -17.21
CA VAL A 233 -16.09 10.41 -15.91
C VAL A 233 -14.83 9.80 -15.30
N ILE A 234 -14.00 10.61 -14.65
CA ILE A 234 -12.84 10.12 -13.88
C ILE A 234 -13.17 10.29 -12.40
N ALA A 235 -13.10 9.21 -11.61
CA ALA A 235 -13.29 9.26 -10.16
C ALA A 235 -12.11 9.94 -9.44
N GLY A 236 -12.27 10.33 -8.17
CA GLY A 236 -11.17 10.77 -7.31
C GLY A 236 -10.05 9.73 -7.18
N GLY A 237 -10.41 8.44 -7.19
CA GLY A 237 -9.46 7.33 -7.09
C GLY A 237 -8.97 7.12 -5.66
N GLY A 238 -7.79 6.53 -5.51
CA GLY A 238 -7.18 6.30 -4.20
C GLY A 238 -5.72 5.91 -4.28
N GLY A 239 -5.06 5.91 -3.13
CA GLY A 239 -3.80 5.19 -2.93
C GLY A 239 -4.03 3.68 -3.07
N ASP A 240 -2.99 2.96 -3.51
CA ASP A 240 -3.03 1.52 -3.78
C ASP A 240 -3.63 0.65 -2.64
N ASN A 241 -3.37 0.99 -1.38
CA ASN A 241 -3.96 0.30 -0.24
C ASN A 241 -5.47 0.50 -0.13
N ALA A 242 -5.94 1.75 -0.24
CA ALA A 242 -7.36 2.09 -0.13
C ALA A 242 -8.17 1.61 -1.34
N THR A 243 -7.59 1.62 -2.54
CA THR A 243 -8.21 1.03 -3.72
C THR A 243 -8.21 -0.49 -3.64
N SER A 244 -7.17 -1.13 -3.10
CA SER A 244 -7.20 -2.58 -2.84
C SER A 244 -8.31 -2.94 -1.84
N ALA A 245 -8.52 -2.12 -0.80
CA ALA A 245 -9.63 -2.28 0.15
C ALA A 245 -10.99 -2.18 -0.54
N ALA A 246 -11.21 -1.16 -1.38
CA ALA A 246 -12.42 -1.04 -2.20
C ALA A 246 -12.61 -2.25 -3.14
N GLY A 247 -11.51 -2.79 -3.66
CA GLY A 247 -11.49 -3.98 -4.51
C GLY A 247 -12.01 -5.24 -3.82
N VAL A 248 -11.66 -5.45 -2.54
CA VAL A 248 -12.15 -6.61 -1.76
C VAL A 248 -13.43 -6.31 -0.96
N GLY A 249 -13.93 -5.06 -1.02
CA GLY A 249 -15.09 -4.61 -0.26
C GLY A 249 -14.80 -4.36 1.23
N ALA A 250 -13.54 -4.11 1.58
CA ALA A 250 -13.12 -3.72 2.93
C ALA A 250 -13.38 -2.22 3.19
N VAL A 251 -14.63 -1.78 3.05
CA VAL A 251 -15.06 -0.37 3.15
C VAL A 251 -15.93 -0.07 4.38
N SER A 252 -16.15 -1.07 5.23
CA SER A 252 -16.96 -0.98 6.45
C SER A 252 -16.06 -1.09 7.69
N PRO A 253 -16.41 -0.44 8.81
CA PRO A 253 -15.62 -0.52 10.04
C PRO A 253 -15.37 -1.97 10.45
N GLY A 254 -14.10 -2.31 10.74
CA GLY A 254 -13.68 -3.65 11.11
C GLY A 254 -13.44 -4.60 9.93
N SER A 255 -13.87 -4.28 8.70
CA SER A 255 -13.49 -5.06 7.52
C SER A 255 -12.10 -4.65 7.01
N GLY A 256 -11.36 -5.62 6.49
CA GLY A 256 -9.95 -5.45 6.22
C GLY A 256 -9.34 -6.56 5.38
N PHE A 257 -8.02 -6.52 5.28
CA PHE A 257 -7.25 -7.57 4.65
C PHE A 257 -5.86 -7.71 5.26
N VAL A 258 -5.34 -8.94 5.18
CA VAL A 258 -3.92 -9.24 5.28
C VAL A 258 -3.37 -9.40 3.88
N SER A 259 -2.43 -8.54 3.50
CA SER A 259 -1.68 -8.65 2.25
C SER A 259 -0.35 -9.34 2.51
N LEU A 260 -0.16 -10.51 1.91
CA LEU A 260 1.10 -11.26 1.92
C LEU A 260 1.88 -11.00 0.63
N GLY A 261 2.38 -9.77 0.50
CA GLY A 261 3.30 -9.35 -0.56
C GLY A 261 4.77 -9.49 -0.15
N THR A 262 5.68 -8.84 -0.89
CA THR A 262 7.09 -8.71 -0.49
C THR A 262 7.20 -8.18 0.95
N SER A 263 6.45 -7.11 1.23
CA SER A 263 6.06 -6.66 2.57
C SER A 263 4.68 -7.20 2.96
N GLY A 264 4.41 -7.25 4.27
CA GLY A 264 3.11 -7.57 4.83
C GLY A 264 2.33 -6.30 5.18
N VAL A 265 1.02 -6.31 4.98
CA VAL A 265 0.14 -5.22 5.43
C VAL A 265 -1.09 -5.82 6.09
N LEU A 266 -1.41 -5.35 7.30
CA LEU A 266 -2.74 -5.50 7.89
C LEU A 266 -3.48 -4.18 7.70
N PHE A 267 -4.52 -4.18 6.88
CA PHE A 267 -5.39 -3.03 6.65
C PHE A 267 -6.73 -3.27 7.31
N VAL A 268 -7.28 -2.27 8.02
CA VAL A 268 -8.63 -2.34 8.58
C VAL A 268 -9.33 -0.99 8.43
N ALA A 269 -10.54 -0.99 7.88
CA ALA A 269 -11.35 0.21 7.76
C ALA A 269 -11.96 0.60 9.13
N THR A 270 -12.22 1.89 9.29
CA THR A 270 -12.66 2.51 10.55
C THR A 270 -13.69 3.60 10.24
N ASP A 271 -14.65 3.82 11.15
CA ASP A 271 -15.69 4.87 11.06
C ASP A 271 -15.22 6.25 11.54
N GLY A 272 -13.96 6.34 11.97
CA GLY A 272 -13.37 7.58 12.45
C GLY A 272 -11.86 7.55 12.35
N PHE A 273 -11.26 8.73 12.40
CA PHE A 273 -9.81 8.87 12.45
C PHE A 273 -9.27 8.38 13.80
N ALA A 274 -8.51 7.28 13.77
CA ALA A 274 -7.91 6.64 14.93
C ALA A 274 -6.38 6.51 14.73
N PRO A 275 -5.56 7.53 15.01
CA PRO A 275 -4.11 7.42 14.91
C PRO A 275 -3.53 6.60 16.08
N ASN A 276 -2.44 5.87 15.83
CA ASN A 276 -1.66 5.20 16.88
C ASN A 276 -0.17 5.16 16.51
N THR A 277 0.43 6.34 16.48
CA THR A 277 1.83 6.55 16.13
C THR A 277 2.81 5.96 17.14
N ASP A 278 2.40 5.85 18.42
CA ASP A 278 3.21 5.22 19.48
C ASP A 278 3.51 3.75 19.18
N ALA A 279 2.58 3.06 18.51
CA ALA A 279 2.76 1.69 18.02
C ALA A 279 3.09 1.64 16.52
N ALA A 280 3.54 2.75 15.92
CA ALA A 280 3.90 2.86 14.51
C ALA A 280 2.81 2.37 13.54
N VAL A 281 1.53 2.56 13.90
CA VAL A 281 0.38 2.30 13.04
C VAL A 281 0.14 3.52 12.17
N HIS A 282 -0.14 3.29 10.88
CA HIS A 282 -0.57 4.35 9.99
C HIS A 282 -2.08 4.56 10.08
N ALA A 283 -2.52 5.81 10.08
CA ALA A 283 -3.93 6.17 9.96
C ALA A 283 -4.13 7.13 8.80
N PHE A 284 -5.01 6.78 7.87
CA PHE A 284 -5.30 7.56 6.67
C PHE A 284 -6.81 7.64 6.41
N CYS A 285 -7.23 8.56 5.55
CA CYS A 285 -8.58 8.50 5.00
C CYS A 285 -8.75 7.26 4.12
N HIS A 286 -9.96 6.72 4.03
CA HIS A 286 -10.31 5.76 3.00
C HIS A 286 -10.67 6.48 1.70
N ALA A 287 -10.69 5.76 0.58
CA ALA A 287 -11.22 6.24 -0.70
C ALA A 287 -12.76 6.42 -0.70
N VAL A 288 -13.44 5.95 0.35
CA VAL A 288 -14.89 6.05 0.53
C VAL A 288 -15.20 7.20 1.49
N PRO A 289 -16.21 8.05 1.22
CA PRO A 289 -16.56 9.19 2.06
C PRO A 289 -16.91 8.78 3.50
N GLY A 290 -16.47 9.58 4.47
CA GLY A 290 -16.78 9.35 5.89
C GLY A 290 -16.11 8.11 6.49
N THR A 291 -15.11 7.55 5.81
CA THR A 291 -14.40 6.35 6.23
C THR A 291 -12.89 6.63 6.31
N TRP A 292 -12.22 6.00 7.27
CA TRP A 292 -10.77 5.99 7.45
C TRP A 292 -10.26 4.57 7.45
N HIS A 293 -8.95 4.39 7.51
CA HIS A 293 -8.36 3.09 7.77
C HIS A 293 -7.09 3.19 8.59
N GLN A 294 -6.77 2.08 9.25
CA GLN A 294 -5.48 1.85 9.86
C GLN A 294 -4.67 0.83 9.08
N MET A 295 -3.34 0.95 9.15
CA MET A 295 -2.43 -0.05 8.62
C MET A 295 -1.29 -0.37 9.57
N GLY A 296 -1.12 -1.66 9.85
CA GLY A 296 0.14 -2.22 10.33
C GLY A 296 0.98 -2.68 9.15
N VAL A 297 2.28 -2.36 9.15
CA VAL A 297 3.18 -2.69 8.04
C VAL A 297 4.37 -3.52 8.52
N ILE A 298 4.58 -4.65 7.86
CA ILE A 298 5.67 -5.60 8.09
C ILE A 298 6.64 -5.48 6.91
N LEU A 299 7.88 -5.06 7.14
CA LEU A 299 8.81 -4.73 6.05
C LEU A 299 9.30 -5.96 5.27
N SER A 300 9.21 -7.16 5.83
CA SER A 300 9.63 -8.39 5.16
C SER A 300 8.69 -9.56 5.47
N ALA A 301 7.69 -9.75 4.61
CA ALA A 301 6.76 -10.89 4.67
C ALA A 301 7.24 -12.00 3.74
N THR A 302 6.77 -12.04 2.48
CA THR A 302 7.26 -13.05 1.51
C THR A 302 8.73 -12.87 1.15
N ASP A 303 9.30 -11.67 1.32
CA ASP A 303 10.74 -11.47 1.09
C ASP A 303 11.61 -12.29 2.03
N THR A 304 11.11 -12.64 3.22
CA THR A 304 11.76 -13.59 4.12
C THR A 304 11.97 -14.95 3.44
N LEU A 305 10.96 -15.46 2.73
CA LEU A 305 11.10 -16.71 1.98
C LEU A 305 11.95 -16.57 0.73
N ASN A 306 11.94 -15.39 0.08
CA ASN A 306 12.85 -15.12 -1.04
C ASN A 306 14.31 -15.12 -0.57
N TRP A 307 14.60 -14.50 0.58
CA TRP A 307 15.91 -14.53 1.22
C TRP A 307 16.34 -15.95 1.54
N LEU A 308 15.47 -16.73 2.20
CA LEU A 308 15.76 -18.12 2.55
C LEU A 308 15.96 -18.99 1.30
N GLY A 309 15.18 -18.75 0.24
CA GLY A 309 15.35 -19.40 -1.06
C GLY A 309 16.72 -19.14 -1.67
N ARG A 310 17.19 -17.89 -1.65
CA ARG A 310 18.55 -17.54 -2.09
C ARG A 310 19.62 -18.20 -1.22
N ALA A 311 19.43 -18.24 0.10
CA ALA A 311 20.38 -18.83 1.04
C ALA A 311 20.49 -20.36 0.89
N THR A 312 19.40 -21.03 0.52
CA THR A 312 19.32 -22.50 0.40
C THR A 312 19.43 -23.02 -1.04
N GLY A 313 19.37 -22.14 -2.04
CA GLY A 313 19.30 -22.53 -3.45
C GLY A 313 17.96 -23.12 -3.90
N ARG A 314 16.89 -22.94 -3.12
CA ARG A 314 15.53 -23.43 -3.42
C ARG A 314 14.60 -22.29 -3.83
N LYS A 315 13.55 -22.58 -4.60
CA LYS A 315 12.50 -21.60 -4.87
C LYS A 315 11.57 -21.48 -3.66
N PRO A 316 11.02 -20.29 -3.35
CA PRO A 316 10.07 -20.11 -2.23
C PRO A 316 8.88 -21.08 -2.26
N ALA A 317 8.32 -21.35 -3.45
CA ALA A 317 7.22 -22.30 -3.61
C ALA A 317 7.61 -23.73 -3.18
N ASP A 318 8.85 -24.13 -3.45
CA ASP A 318 9.37 -25.45 -3.08
C ASP A 318 9.68 -25.53 -1.58
N LEU A 319 10.00 -24.40 -0.94
CA LEU A 319 10.27 -24.33 0.50
C LEU A 319 9.00 -24.59 1.33
N VAL A 320 7.86 -24.01 0.93
CA VAL A 320 6.63 -24.06 1.74
C VAL A 320 5.79 -25.33 1.54
N ALA A 321 6.06 -26.11 0.50
CA ALA A 321 5.20 -27.24 0.09
C ALA A 321 5.07 -28.37 1.13
N GLY A 322 6.05 -28.52 2.04
CA GLY A 322 6.06 -29.57 3.07
C GLY A 322 5.57 -29.12 4.45
N ILE A 323 5.21 -27.85 4.63
CA ILE A 323 4.88 -27.30 5.95
C ILE A 323 3.41 -27.54 6.31
N ASP A 324 3.17 -28.38 7.32
CA ASP A 324 1.83 -28.65 7.88
C ASP A 324 1.53 -27.72 9.07
N PRO A 325 0.65 -26.71 8.93
CA PRO A 325 0.36 -25.76 10.00
C PRO A 325 -0.34 -26.39 11.22
N ALA A 326 -0.85 -27.62 11.13
CA ALA A 326 -1.48 -28.33 12.25
C ALA A 326 -0.48 -29.12 13.12
N GLN A 327 0.79 -29.20 12.71
CA GLN A 327 1.84 -29.86 13.49
C GLN A 327 2.71 -28.81 14.18
N PRO A 328 2.96 -28.93 15.50
CA PRO A 328 3.97 -28.14 16.19
C PRO A 328 5.37 -28.35 15.60
N ALA A 329 6.25 -27.34 15.70
CA ALA A 329 7.66 -27.53 15.38
C ALA A 329 8.29 -28.63 16.26
N GLY A 330 9.22 -29.39 15.69
CA GLY A 330 10.04 -30.35 16.44
C GLY A 330 11.12 -29.69 17.31
N GLU A 331 11.53 -28.46 16.95
CA GLU A 331 12.56 -27.67 17.61
C GLU A 331 12.02 -26.27 17.97
N PRO A 332 12.40 -25.66 19.10
CA PRO A 332 11.92 -24.34 19.54
C PRO A 332 12.67 -23.20 18.82
N LEU A 333 12.69 -23.22 17.50
CA LEU A 333 13.31 -22.18 16.67
C LEU A 333 12.46 -20.93 16.66
N THR A 334 13.09 -19.77 16.73
CA THR A 334 12.42 -18.47 16.66
C THR A 334 13.12 -17.60 15.64
N PHE A 335 12.33 -17.00 14.73
CA PHE A 335 12.82 -16.09 13.72
C PHE A 335 12.18 -14.71 13.86
N LEU A 336 13.02 -13.66 13.97
CA LEU A 336 12.58 -12.27 13.81
C LEU A 336 12.69 -11.89 12.33
N PRO A 337 11.58 -11.54 11.64
CA PRO A 337 11.60 -11.30 10.20
C PRO A 337 12.12 -9.91 9.80
N TYR A 338 12.89 -9.24 10.63
CA TYR A 338 13.24 -7.82 10.45
C TYR A 338 14.42 -7.60 9.49
N LEU A 339 14.44 -8.28 8.33
CA LEU A 339 15.56 -8.26 7.39
C LEU A 339 15.94 -6.85 6.89
N SER A 340 14.99 -5.92 6.92
CA SER A 340 15.15 -4.55 6.44
C SER A 340 14.85 -3.49 7.52
N GLY A 341 15.03 -3.84 8.81
CA GLY A 341 14.39 -3.10 9.89
C GLY A 341 12.96 -3.57 10.11
N GLU A 342 12.21 -2.88 10.96
CA GLU A 342 10.78 -3.09 11.09
C GLU A 342 10.01 -1.80 11.36
N ARG A 343 8.77 -1.76 10.89
CA ARG A 343 7.87 -0.63 11.08
C ARG A 343 6.89 -0.87 12.22
N THR A 344 5.78 -1.56 12.00
CA THR A 344 4.83 -1.83 13.07
C THR A 344 5.30 -3.06 13.87
N PRO A 345 5.40 -3.00 15.21
CA PRO A 345 5.04 -1.91 16.11
C PRO A 345 6.23 -1.05 16.59
N HIS A 346 7.45 -1.32 16.11
CA HIS A 346 8.70 -0.85 16.74
C HIS A 346 9.22 0.50 16.23
N ASN A 347 8.96 0.84 14.97
CA ASN A 347 9.61 1.88 14.17
C ASN A 347 11.14 1.87 14.33
N ASP A 348 11.77 0.72 14.06
CA ASP A 348 13.19 0.50 14.27
C ASP A 348 13.87 0.21 12.93
N ALA A 349 14.58 1.20 12.36
CA ALA A 349 15.34 1.02 11.11
C ALA A 349 16.65 0.24 11.31
N GLY A 350 17.12 0.10 12.56
CA GLY A 350 18.40 -0.53 12.91
C GLY A 350 18.30 -2.03 13.17
N VAL A 351 17.12 -2.52 13.60
CA VAL A 351 16.90 -3.94 13.87
C VAL A 351 17.13 -4.80 12.61
N ARG A 352 17.64 -6.02 12.77
CA ARG A 352 17.87 -6.97 11.67
C ARG A 352 17.25 -8.34 11.98
N GLY A 353 17.15 -9.18 10.97
CA GLY A 353 16.63 -10.54 11.15
C GLY A 353 17.50 -11.36 12.09
N VAL A 354 16.86 -12.16 12.95
CA VAL A 354 17.53 -13.02 13.93
C VAL A 354 16.92 -14.41 13.86
N LEU A 355 17.77 -15.44 13.81
CA LEU A 355 17.39 -16.82 13.99
C LEU A 355 18.00 -17.32 15.31
N ALA A 356 17.16 -17.80 16.23
CA ALA A 356 17.58 -18.29 17.54
C ALA A 356 17.05 -19.72 17.79
N GLY A 357 17.80 -20.49 18.57
CA GLY A 357 17.40 -21.84 18.99
C GLY A 357 17.89 -22.99 18.10
N MET A 358 18.88 -22.77 17.24
CA MET A 358 19.42 -23.82 16.37
C MET A 358 20.14 -24.94 17.15
N SER A 359 19.94 -26.17 16.70
CA SER A 359 20.63 -27.38 17.17
C SER A 359 21.34 -28.06 15.98
N GLN A 360 22.09 -29.14 16.23
CA GLN A 360 22.67 -29.96 15.16
C GLN A 360 21.62 -30.71 14.33
N ALA A 361 20.38 -30.82 14.85
CA ALA A 361 19.27 -31.48 14.18
C ALA A 361 18.41 -30.52 13.35
N THR A 362 18.66 -29.21 13.40
CA THR A 362 17.90 -28.22 12.64
C THR A 362 18.05 -28.45 11.14
N GLU A 363 16.92 -28.67 10.45
CA GLU A 363 16.84 -28.84 9.01
C GLU A 363 16.26 -27.60 8.32
N VAL A 364 16.31 -27.58 6.98
CA VAL A 364 15.80 -26.45 6.19
C VAL A 364 14.31 -26.20 6.45
N ASP A 365 13.52 -27.27 6.60
CA ASP A 365 12.07 -27.15 6.80
C ASP A 365 11.74 -26.51 8.16
N ASP A 366 12.59 -26.70 9.19
CA ASP A 366 12.46 -25.99 10.46
C ASP A 366 12.72 -24.48 10.30
N LEU A 367 13.70 -24.11 9.46
CA LEU A 367 13.98 -22.70 9.13
C LEU A 367 12.81 -22.05 8.39
N VAL A 368 12.20 -22.79 7.45
CA VAL A 368 11.04 -22.33 6.70
C VAL A 368 9.86 -22.11 7.65
N ARG A 369 9.57 -23.07 8.53
CA ARG A 369 8.52 -22.92 9.54
C ARG A 369 8.77 -21.71 10.43
N ALA A 370 9.96 -21.59 11.02
CA ALA A 370 10.28 -20.47 11.90
C ALA A 370 10.12 -19.12 11.18
N ALA A 371 10.52 -19.04 9.91
CA ALA A 371 10.32 -17.85 9.07
C ALA A 371 8.84 -17.53 8.84
N MET A 372 8.02 -18.52 8.49
CA MET A 372 6.58 -18.36 8.29
C MET A 372 5.87 -17.93 9.59
N GLU A 373 6.22 -18.56 10.71
CA GLU A 373 5.70 -18.25 12.04
C GLU A 373 6.14 -16.85 12.49
N GLY A 374 7.40 -16.47 12.27
CA GLY A 374 7.91 -15.13 12.59
C GLY A 374 7.13 -14.01 11.90
N VAL A 375 6.73 -14.22 10.63
CA VAL A 375 5.84 -13.30 9.91
C VAL A 375 4.42 -13.33 10.48
N ALA A 376 3.89 -14.51 10.85
CA ALA A 376 2.60 -14.61 11.52
C ALA A 376 2.58 -13.87 12.86
N TYR A 377 3.65 -13.94 13.66
CA TYR A 377 3.78 -13.19 14.91
C TYR A 377 3.90 -11.68 14.70
N ALA A 378 4.54 -11.24 13.61
CA ALA A 378 4.51 -9.83 13.22
C ALA A 378 3.09 -9.35 12.89
N PHE A 379 2.23 -10.21 12.30
CA PHE A 379 0.80 -9.90 12.14
C PHE A 379 0.06 -9.84 13.47
N VAL A 380 0.40 -10.68 14.45
CA VAL A 380 -0.15 -10.57 15.81
C VAL A 380 0.18 -9.21 16.43
N ASP A 381 1.43 -8.76 16.31
CA ASP A 381 1.84 -7.43 16.77
C ASP A 381 1.05 -6.31 16.06
N CYS A 382 0.80 -6.43 14.75
CA CYS A 382 -0.07 -5.49 14.02
C CYS A 382 -1.52 -5.50 14.54
N VAL A 383 -2.11 -6.69 14.75
CA VAL A 383 -3.48 -6.81 15.28
C VAL A 383 -3.59 -6.17 16.66
N GLU A 384 -2.63 -6.42 17.54
CA GLU A 384 -2.60 -5.81 18.88
C GLU A 384 -2.39 -4.30 18.83
N ALA A 385 -1.54 -3.81 17.92
CA ALA A 385 -1.34 -2.38 17.71
C ALA A 385 -2.64 -1.67 17.26
N LEU A 386 -3.38 -2.25 16.31
CA LEU A 386 -4.69 -1.74 15.89
C LEU A 386 -5.72 -1.79 17.02
N ARG A 387 -5.79 -2.90 17.77
CA ARG A 387 -6.71 -3.06 18.92
C ARG A 387 -6.45 -2.04 20.02
N SER A 388 -5.19 -1.71 20.29
CA SER A 388 -4.83 -0.68 21.28
C SER A 388 -5.34 0.72 20.93
N ALA A 389 -5.64 0.94 19.64
CA ALA A 389 -6.25 2.18 19.12
C ALA A 389 -7.79 2.13 19.03
N GLY A 390 -8.42 1.04 19.49
CA GLY A 390 -9.86 0.84 19.44
C GLY A 390 -10.39 0.10 18.20
N THR A 391 -9.52 -0.30 17.27
CA THR A 391 -9.92 -0.98 16.03
C THR A 391 -9.88 -2.50 16.19
N VAL A 392 -11.01 -3.15 15.92
CA VAL A 392 -11.13 -4.61 15.98
C VAL A 392 -11.36 -5.15 14.57
N PRO A 393 -10.42 -5.93 14.00
CA PRO A 393 -10.67 -6.64 12.75
C PRO A 393 -11.76 -7.69 12.95
N ASP A 394 -12.76 -7.72 12.06
CA ASP A 394 -13.89 -8.66 12.06
C ASP A 394 -13.85 -9.58 10.82
N LEU A 395 -13.99 -8.99 9.62
CA LEU A 395 -13.85 -9.69 8.34
C LEU A 395 -12.52 -9.32 7.70
N VAL A 396 -11.58 -10.28 7.63
CA VAL A 396 -10.24 -10.04 7.07
C VAL A 396 -9.97 -10.97 5.90
N HIS A 397 -9.78 -10.39 4.71
CA HIS A 397 -9.41 -11.15 3.52
C HIS A 397 -7.91 -11.44 3.48
N ALA A 398 -7.49 -12.64 3.07
CA ALA A 398 -6.10 -12.94 2.77
C ALA A 398 -5.82 -12.70 1.27
N ILE A 399 -4.96 -11.74 0.96
CA ILE A 399 -4.59 -11.38 -0.40
C ILE A 399 -3.07 -11.39 -0.60
N GLY A 400 -2.63 -11.16 -1.84
CA GLY A 400 -1.21 -11.11 -2.19
C GLY A 400 -0.62 -12.47 -2.55
N GLY A 401 0.63 -12.46 -3.03
CA GLY A 401 1.28 -13.64 -3.60
C GLY A 401 1.42 -14.80 -2.63
N GLY A 402 1.65 -14.51 -1.35
CA GLY A 402 1.78 -15.50 -0.27
C GLY A 402 0.46 -16.14 0.15
N ALA A 403 -0.68 -15.51 -0.09
CA ALA A 403 -2.00 -16.07 0.24
C ALA A 403 -2.35 -17.33 -0.59
N ARG A 404 -1.59 -17.60 -1.67
CA ARG A 404 -1.66 -18.86 -2.43
C ARG A 404 -1.23 -20.08 -1.61
N SER A 405 -0.45 -19.88 -0.54
CA SER A 405 -0.11 -20.92 0.42
C SER A 405 -1.18 -20.94 1.53
N LEU A 406 -2.20 -21.79 1.37
CA LEU A 406 -3.24 -21.95 2.39
C LEU A 406 -2.66 -22.42 3.74
N SER A 407 -1.56 -23.16 3.72
CA SER A 407 -0.83 -23.51 4.95
C SER A 407 -0.30 -22.28 5.69
N TRP A 408 0.22 -21.28 4.97
CA TRP A 408 0.67 -20.03 5.59
C TRP A 408 -0.50 -19.19 6.08
N VAL A 409 -1.59 -19.12 5.30
CA VAL A 409 -2.82 -18.43 5.73
C VAL A 409 -3.36 -19.06 7.01
N GLN A 410 -3.42 -20.39 7.10
CA GLN A 410 -3.82 -21.11 8.31
C GLN A 410 -2.91 -20.78 9.50
N MET A 411 -1.60 -20.70 9.30
CA MET A 411 -0.65 -20.34 10.36
C MET A 411 -0.87 -18.91 10.87
N ILE A 412 -1.18 -17.95 9.99
CA ILE A 412 -1.50 -16.58 10.37
C ILE A 412 -2.84 -16.53 11.11
N ALA A 413 -3.86 -17.24 10.63
CA ALA A 413 -5.15 -17.36 11.31
C ALA A 413 -4.97 -17.92 12.73
N ASN A 414 -4.22 -19.02 12.87
CA ASN A 414 -3.90 -19.64 14.15
C ASN A 414 -3.19 -18.68 15.11
N ALA A 415 -2.16 -17.96 14.63
CA ALA A 415 -1.39 -17.04 15.46
C ALA A 415 -2.19 -15.80 15.88
N CYS A 416 -2.97 -15.23 14.96
CA CYS A 416 -3.77 -14.03 15.22
C CYS A 416 -5.05 -14.33 16.01
N GLY A 417 -5.52 -15.58 15.99
CA GLY A 417 -6.83 -15.96 16.52
C GLY A 417 -7.97 -15.31 15.75
N LEU A 418 -7.81 -15.16 14.43
CA LEU A 418 -8.78 -14.49 13.55
C LEU A 418 -9.09 -15.38 12.33
N PRO A 419 -10.36 -15.50 11.91
CA PRO A 419 -10.70 -16.16 10.66
C PRO A 419 -10.21 -15.32 9.47
N LEU A 420 -9.66 -15.98 8.45
CA LEU A 420 -9.19 -15.33 7.23
C LEU A 420 -9.99 -15.82 6.03
N SER A 421 -10.62 -14.91 5.31
CA SER A 421 -11.42 -15.23 4.12
C SER A 421 -10.54 -15.22 2.86
N ILE A 422 -10.67 -16.25 2.03
CA ILE A 422 -10.06 -16.33 0.71
C ILE A 422 -11.08 -15.79 -0.31
N PRO A 423 -10.79 -14.67 -1.00
CA PRO A 423 -11.67 -14.16 -2.04
C PRO A 423 -11.64 -15.07 -3.27
N ALA A 424 -12.77 -15.14 -3.99
CA ALA A 424 -12.84 -15.84 -5.27
C ALA A 424 -11.83 -15.26 -6.27
N ALA A 425 -11.25 -16.13 -7.10
CA ALA A 425 -10.23 -15.74 -8.06
C ALA A 425 -10.71 -14.65 -9.04
N GLY A 426 -9.87 -13.64 -9.28
CA GLY A 426 -10.12 -12.58 -10.27
C GLY A 426 -10.80 -11.31 -9.73
N GLU A 427 -11.32 -11.32 -8.50
CA GLU A 427 -12.05 -10.19 -7.88
C GLU A 427 -11.21 -9.47 -6.81
N SER A 428 -9.99 -9.03 -7.12
CA SER A 428 -9.16 -8.36 -6.10
C SER A 428 -8.08 -7.42 -6.65
N GLY A 429 -7.63 -6.53 -5.76
CA GLY A 429 -6.49 -5.65 -5.96
C GLY A 429 -6.86 -4.24 -6.40
N ALA A 430 -5.83 -3.39 -6.38
CA ALA A 430 -5.92 -1.95 -6.61
C ALA A 430 -6.61 -1.55 -7.93
N ALA A 431 -6.25 -2.17 -9.06
CA ALA A 431 -6.90 -1.86 -10.34
C ALA A 431 -8.40 -2.19 -10.35
N PHE A 432 -8.81 -3.28 -9.71
CA PHE A 432 -10.22 -3.66 -9.62
C PHE A 432 -11.01 -2.68 -8.75
N GLY A 433 -10.47 -2.33 -7.57
CA GLY A 433 -11.09 -1.31 -6.72
C GLY A 433 -11.12 0.07 -7.37
N ALA A 434 -10.11 0.43 -8.15
CA ALA A 434 -10.15 1.64 -8.97
C ALA A 434 -11.32 1.60 -9.98
N ALA A 435 -11.54 0.48 -10.67
CA ALA A 435 -12.69 0.34 -11.57
C ALA A 435 -14.04 0.51 -10.83
N ARG A 436 -14.17 -0.05 -9.62
CA ARG A 436 -15.34 0.15 -8.73
C ARG A 436 -15.56 1.61 -8.35
N LEU A 437 -14.50 2.35 -8.01
CA LEU A 437 -14.59 3.79 -7.75
C LEU A 437 -15.00 4.57 -9.01
N GLY A 438 -14.48 4.16 -10.18
CA GLY A 438 -14.91 4.67 -11.49
C GLY A 438 -16.40 4.45 -11.74
N MET A 439 -16.93 3.28 -11.33
CA MET A 439 -18.35 2.95 -11.40
C MET A 439 -19.18 3.84 -10.49
N ALA A 440 -18.81 3.95 -9.21
CA ALA A 440 -19.49 4.81 -8.24
C ALA A 440 -19.58 6.27 -8.73
N ALA A 441 -18.46 6.83 -9.20
CA ALA A 441 -18.41 8.21 -9.70
C ALA A 441 -19.29 8.43 -10.93
N SER A 442 -19.33 7.48 -11.87
CA SER A 442 -20.07 7.65 -13.13
C SER A 442 -21.58 7.43 -13.01
N GLU A 443 -22.03 6.55 -12.10
CA GLU A 443 -23.45 6.15 -11.98
C GLU A 443 -24.16 6.83 -10.80
N GLY A 444 -23.44 7.45 -9.87
CA GLY A 444 -24.02 8.25 -8.77
C GLY A 444 -24.70 7.42 -7.68
N GLY A 445 -24.19 6.22 -7.40
CA GLY A 445 -24.66 5.34 -6.31
C GLY A 445 -23.83 5.45 -5.03
N ASP A 446 -24.29 4.81 -3.96
CA ASP A 446 -23.52 4.72 -2.71
C ASP A 446 -22.25 3.89 -2.95
N PRO A 447 -21.04 4.43 -2.72
CA PRO A 447 -19.80 3.67 -2.87
C PRO A 447 -19.73 2.42 -1.98
N GLN A 448 -20.47 2.36 -0.86
CA GLN A 448 -20.56 1.15 -0.05
C GLN A 448 -21.30 0.02 -0.79
N ASP A 449 -22.35 0.35 -1.55
CA ASP A 449 -23.08 -0.62 -2.37
C ASP A 449 -22.24 -1.08 -3.57
N VAL A 450 -21.53 -0.14 -4.22
CA VAL A 450 -20.68 -0.46 -5.37
C VAL A 450 -19.46 -1.28 -4.95
N CYS A 451 -18.85 -0.94 -3.82
CA CYS A 451 -17.72 -1.68 -3.24
C CYS A 451 -18.19 -2.75 -2.25
N ALA A 452 -19.27 -3.46 -2.59
CA ALA A 452 -19.78 -4.56 -1.78
C ALA A 452 -18.70 -5.65 -1.58
N PRO A 453 -18.78 -6.41 -0.46
CA PRO A 453 -17.90 -7.54 -0.20
C PRO A 453 -17.85 -8.50 -1.39
N VAL A 454 -16.64 -8.93 -1.74
CA VAL A 454 -16.42 -9.90 -2.82
C VAL A 454 -16.89 -11.30 -2.42
N CYS A 455 -17.08 -12.16 -3.42
CA CYS A 455 -17.45 -13.55 -3.15
C CYS A 455 -16.32 -14.24 -2.36
N ILE A 456 -16.68 -14.91 -1.26
CA ILE A 456 -15.74 -15.67 -0.44
C ILE A 456 -15.71 -17.12 -0.95
N GLU A 457 -14.56 -17.56 -1.47
CA GLU A 457 -14.36 -18.94 -1.92
C GLU A 457 -14.29 -19.90 -0.73
N SER A 458 -13.54 -19.52 0.31
CA SER A 458 -13.43 -20.27 1.55
C SER A 458 -13.06 -19.38 2.72
N THR A 459 -13.29 -19.84 3.94
CA THR A 459 -12.81 -19.19 5.17
C THR A 459 -11.91 -20.17 5.91
N ILE A 460 -10.77 -19.67 6.36
CA ILE A 460 -9.77 -20.41 7.13
C ILE A 460 -9.92 -19.99 8.59
N ASP A 461 -10.58 -20.84 9.38
CA ASP A 461 -10.74 -20.63 10.82
C ASP A 461 -9.46 -20.98 11.59
N PRO A 462 -9.14 -20.26 12.68
CA PRO A 462 -8.04 -20.64 13.56
C PRO A 462 -8.26 -22.03 14.16
N ASP A 463 -7.23 -22.87 14.16
CA ASP A 463 -7.24 -24.17 14.82
C ASP A 463 -7.01 -23.99 16.33
N PRO A 464 -8.01 -24.25 17.19
CA PRO A 464 -7.88 -24.05 18.62
C PRO A 464 -6.80 -24.93 19.27
N ARG A 465 -6.41 -26.04 18.62
CA ARG A 465 -5.35 -26.93 19.12
C ARG A 465 -3.96 -26.30 19.04
N MET A 466 -3.79 -25.27 18.20
CA MET A 466 -2.53 -24.56 17.99
C MET A 466 -2.43 -23.26 18.82
N ALA A 467 -3.48 -22.89 19.57
CA ALA A 467 -3.54 -21.64 20.31
C ALA A 467 -2.41 -21.51 21.34
N ASP A 468 -2.26 -22.50 22.23
CA ASP A 468 -1.22 -22.50 23.26
C ASP A 468 0.19 -22.52 22.65
N TYR A 469 0.38 -23.29 21.57
CA TYR A 469 1.64 -23.35 20.84
C TYR A 469 2.06 -21.98 20.29
N HIS A 470 1.15 -21.26 19.62
CA HIS A 470 1.46 -19.93 19.09
C HIS A 470 1.61 -18.89 20.20
N ALA A 471 0.83 -18.97 21.28
CA ALA A 471 0.98 -18.06 22.42
C ALA A 471 2.36 -18.18 23.08
N GLU A 472 2.86 -19.41 23.30
CA GLU A 472 4.19 -19.65 23.85
C GLU A 472 5.31 -19.17 22.90
N ASN A 473 5.17 -19.43 21.60
CA ASN A 473 6.14 -18.99 20.60
C ASN A 473 6.17 -17.47 20.43
N LEU A 474 5.01 -16.81 20.47
CA LEU A 474 4.90 -15.35 20.43
C LEU A 474 5.61 -14.71 21.63
N ALA A 475 5.48 -15.30 22.83
CA ALA A 475 6.21 -14.85 24.00
C ALA A 475 7.73 -14.95 23.81
N ARG A 476 8.22 -16.05 23.23
CA ARG A 476 9.65 -16.21 22.87
C ARG A 476 10.09 -15.20 21.80
N TYR A 477 9.28 -15.00 20.77
CA TYR A 477 9.51 -14.02 19.70
C TYR A 477 9.69 -12.60 20.27
N ARG A 478 8.77 -12.14 21.13
CA ARG A 478 8.84 -10.81 21.75
C ARG A 478 10.03 -10.69 22.70
N ALA A 479 10.31 -11.72 23.49
CA ALA A 479 11.48 -11.75 24.37
C ALA A 479 12.79 -11.69 23.58
N LEU A 480 12.85 -12.38 22.42
CA LEU A 480 14.00 -12.35 21.53
C LEU A 480 14.27 -10.95 20.99
N TYR A 481 13.24 -10.23 20.50
CA TYR A 481 13.39 -8.84 20.08
C TYR A 481 13.92 -7.96 21.23
N ALA A 482 13.29 -8.01 22.40
CA ALA A 482 13.71 -7.21 23.56
C ALA A 482 15.17 -7.51 23.97
N GLY A 483 15.58 -8.78 23.97
CA GLY A 483 16.92 -9.20 24.36
C GLY A 483 18.01 -8.89 23.34
N THR A 484 17.66 -8.73 22.06
CA THR A 484 18.62 -8.52 20.97
C THR A 484 18.71 -7.07 20.50
N ARG A 485 17.75 -6.21 20.89
CA ARG A 485 17.73 -4.79 20.55
C ARG A 485 19.06 -4.08 20.83
N ALA A 486 19.61 -4.26 22.04
CA ALA A 486 20.87 -3.63 22.43
C ALA A 486 22.08 -4.08 21.59
N VAL A 487 22.04 -5.28 21.02
CA VAL A 487 23.11 -5.84 20.17
C VAL A 487 22.96 -5.35 18.72
N MET A 488 21.73 -5.08 18.28
CA MET A 488 21.44 -4.66 16.90
C MET A 488 21.54 -3.15 16.68
N SER A 489 21.40 -2.32 17.72
CA SER A 489 21.53 -0.85 17.63
C SER A 489 22.97 -0.32 17.49
N GLY A 490 23.90 -1.10 16.95
CA GLY A 490 25.28 -0.68 16.71
C GLY A 490 25.40 0.33 15.54
N PRO A 491 26.44 1.20 15.52
CA PRO A 491 26.61 2.16 14.43
C PRO A 491 26.73 1.43 13.10
N VAL A 492 25.86 1.77 12.16
CA VAL A 492 25.97 1.34 10.77
C VAL A 492 27.27 1.93 10.24
N MET A 493 28.32 1.11 10.17
CA MET A 493 29.57 1.51 9.51
C MET A 493 29.22 1.86 8.06
N PRO A 494 29.55 3.06 7.56
CA PRO A 494 29.32 3.40 6.17
C PRO A 494 30.00 2.32 5.31
N GLN A 495 29.22 1.72 4.41
CA GLN A 495 29.74 0.75 3.46
C GLN A 495 30.95 1.38 2.77
N ARG A 496 32.10 0.69 2.81
CA ARG A 496 33.32 1.15 2.15
C ARG A 496 33.01 1.37 0.68
N SER A 497 33.11 2.62 0.24
CA SER A 497 33.18 2.98 -1.16
C SER A 497 34.39 2.26 -1.77
N ASN A 498 34.14 1.36 -2.73
CA ASN A 498 35.16 0.93 -3.69
C ASN A 498 35.14 1.84 -4.90
#